data_AF-A0A930APM2-F1
#
_entry.id   AF-A0A930APM2-F1
#
_cell.length_a   1.000
_cell.length_b   1.000
_cell.length_c   1.000
_cell.angle_alpha   90.00
_cell.angle_beta   90.00
_cell.angle_gamma   90.00
#
_symmetry.space_group_name_H-M   'P 1'
#
loop_
_entity.id
_entity.type
_entity.pdbx_description
1 polymer ?
#
loop_
_entity_poly.entity_id
_entity_poly.type
_entity_poly.pdbx_seq_one_letter_code
_entity_poly.pdbx_strand_id
1 'polypeptide(L)'
;MAELGQLSAEYESNGDPACVSSGINDAGGISYGTYQLASNCGSVDAFLGWGLKQGGFYTDYARALIDSGEINSDGFIAKWQELGTLDAVGFEKMQHDYIKHAYYDVACERLKMSLFNVEKHSNVLKDVIWSRAVQYGVGEIENMFHDALVDMEKKLNQYLGANMDSNGDLVTKDTDHFNLSYVDDKRYDYDLIASIYDTCMSPVWNSSVLRDSLNNRFADEKFKALKMLMEEVEGA
;
A
#
# COMPACT_ATOMS: atom_id res chain seq x y z
N MET A 1 -6.56 -11.68 -14.56
CA MET A 1 -5.73 -11.29 -13.41
C MET A 1 -6.51 -10.26 -12.63
N ALA A 2 -6.44 -10.28 -11.30
CA ALA A 2 -7.04 -9.24 -10.46
C ALA A 2 -6.35 -7.89 -10.74
N GLU A 3 -7.08 -6.79 -10.57
CA GLU A 3 -6.54 -5.44 -10.66
C GLU A 3 -5.62 -5.17 -9.45
N LEU A 4 -4.53 -4.43 -9.66
CA LEU A 4 -3.61 -4.04 -8.58
C LEU A 4 -4.35 -3.20 -7.54
N GLY A 5 -4.12 -3.43 -6.25
CA GLY A 5 -4.82 -2.77 -5.14
C GLY A 5 -6.10 -3.49 -4.70
N GLN A 6 -6.58 -4.49 -5.46
CA GLN A 6 -7.84 -5.18 -5.16
C GLN A 6 -7.82 -5.89 -3.78
N LEU A 7 -6.65 -6.33 -3.31
CA LEU A 7 -6.49 -6.98 -2.01
C LEU A 7 -6.93 -6.08 -0.85
N SER A 8 -6.62 -4.78 -0.92
CA SER A 8 -6.90 -3.80 0.15
C SER A 8 -8.09 -2.90 -0.13
N ALA A 9 -8.69 -2.96 -1.32
CA ALA A 9 -9.75 -2.06 -1.76
C ALA A 9 -10.96 -1.98 -0.82
N GLU A 10 -11.33 -3.06 -0.13
CA GLU A 10 -12.45 -3.04 0.83
C GLU A 10 -12.18 -2.20 2.10
N TYR A 11 -10.91 -1.88 2.37
CA TYR A 11 -10.50 -1.00 3.47
C TYR A 11 -10.26 0.44 3.00
N GLU A 12 -10.32 0.68 1.69
CA GLU A 12 -10.38 2.00 1.06
C GLU A 12 -11.86 2.46 1.11
N SER A 13 -12.18 3.75 0.96
CA SER A 13 -13.43 4.40 1.45
C SER A 13 -14.78 3.93 0.85
N ASN A 14 -15.08 2.63 0.91
CA ASN A 14 -16.14 1.92 0.19
C ASN A 14 -16.13 2.17 -1.33
N GLY A 15 -15.01 2.60 -1.89
CA GLY A 15 -14.87 2.83 -3.33
C GLY A 15 -15.59 4.07 -3.87
N ASP A 16 -15.98 5.05 -3.04
CA ASP A 16 -16.70 6.24 -3.50
C ASP A 16 -15.75 7.34 -3.99
N PRO A 17 -15.59 7.56 -5.33
CA PRO A 17 -14.73 8.60 -5.85
C PRO A 17 -15.24 10.02 -5.54
N ALA A 18 -16.54 10.18 -5.23
CA ALA A 18 -17.16 11.45 -4.87
C ALA A 18 -17.05 11.77 -3.36
N CYS A 19 -16.50 10.86 -2.55
CA CYS A 19 -16.46 11.01 -1.10
C CYS A 19 -15.73 12.29 -0.69
N VAL A 20 -16.34 13.07 0.22
CA VAL A 20 -15.72 14.24 0.85
C VAL A 20 -16.00 14.19 2.34
N SER A 21 -14.95 14.18 3.17
CA SER A 21 -15.11 14.19 4.63
C SER A 21 -15.52 15.59 5.12
N SER A 22 -16.01 15.70 6.35
CA SER A 22 -16.36 17.02 6.91
C SER A 22 -15.13 17.84 7.34
N GLY A 23 -13.97 17.19 7.54
CA GLY A 23 -12.75 17.79 8.08
C GLY A 23 -12.86 18.38 9.49
N ILE A 24 -14.01 18.22 10.18
CA ILE A 24 -14.26 18.80 11.50
C ILE A 24 -13.42 18.06 12.54
N ASN A 25 -12.55 18.79 13.24
CA ASN A 25 -11.59 18.27 14.23
C ASN A 25 -10.57 17.27 13.67
N ASP A 26 -10.34 17.27 12.36
CA ASP A 26 -9.29 16.47 11.71
C ASP A 26 -8.08 17.35 11.39
N ALA A 27 -6.90 16.97 11.90
CA ALA A 27 -5.65 17.67 11.60
C ALA A 27 -5.31 17.62 10.10
N GLY A 28 -5.75 16.56 9.40
CA GLY A 28 -5.61 16.40 7.95
C GLY A 28 -6.52 17.32 7.12
N GLY A 29 -7.50 17.99 7.74
CA GLY A 29 -8.48 18.80 7.04
C GLY A 29 -9.53 17.95 6.32
N ILE A 30 -10.01 18.42 5.17
CA ILE A 30 -10.97 17.68 4.36
C ILE A 30 -10.22 16.60 3.58
N SER A 31 -10.81 15.41 3.54
CA SER A 31 -10.30 14.26 2.79
C SER A 31 -11.21 13.94 1.61
N TYR A 32 -10.61 13.58 0.48
CA TYR A 32 -11.31 13.45 -0.80
C TYR A 32 -11.12 12.06 -1.45
N GLY A 33 -12.21 11.52 -2.02
CA GLY A 33 -12.23 10.36 -2.89
C GLY A 33 -12.01 9.00 -2.22
N THR A 34 -11.77 7.99 -3.05
CA THR A 34 -11.62 6.56 -2.69
C THR A 34 -10.48 6.32 -1.70
N TYR A 35 -9.43 7.15 -1.79
CA TYR A 35 -8.22 7.02 -0.99
C TYR A 35 -8.11 8.08 0.12
N GLN A 36 -9.14 8.91 0.30
CA GLN A 36 -9.19 9.94 1.34
C GLN A 36 -7.95 10.86 1.33
N LEU A 37 -7.64 11.43 0.16
CA LEU A 37 -6.54 12.39 0.00
C LEU A 37 -6.78 13.61 0.89
N ALA A 38 -5.94 13.80 1.91
CA ALA A 38 -6.10 14.87 2.88
C ALA A 38 -5.55 16.21 2.36
N SER A 39 -6.34 17.28 2.51
CA SER A 39 -6.00 18.61 1.99
C SER A 39 -4.82 19.26 2.72
N ASN A 40 -4.74 19.16 4.05
CA ASN A 40 -3.74 19.90 4.84
C ASN A 40 -2.32 19.32 4.70
N CYS A 41 -2.18 18.09 4.23
CA CYS A 41 -0.88 17.49 3.94
C CYS A 41 -0.46 17.67 2.46
N GLY A 42 -1.23 18.41 1.66
CA GLY A 42 -0.93 18.69 0.25
C GLY A 42 -1.16 17.51 -0.70
N SER A 43 -1.86 16.46 -0.26
CA SER A 43 -2.12 15.28 -1.10
C SER A 43 -3.05 15.61 -2.27
N VAL A 44 -4.02 16.51 -2.05
CA VAL A 44 -4.92 17.01 -3.10
C VAL A 44 -4.14 17.87 -4.11
N ASP A 45 -3.26 18.76 -3.64
CA ASP A 45 -2.39 19.55 -4.53
C ASP A 45 -1.50 18.67 -5.41
N ALA A 46 -0.89 17.63 -4.82
CA ALA A 46 -0.05 16.68 -5.54
C ALA A 46 -0.86 15.88 -6.58
N PHE A 47 -2.08 15.45 -6.24
CA PHE A 47 -3.01 14.77 -7.16
C PHE A 47 -3.35 15.65 -8.37
N LEU A 48 -3.75 16.90 -8.14
CA LEU A 48 -4.09 17.85 -9.21
C LEU A 48 -2.86 18.16 -10.07
N GLY A 49 -1.70 18.41 -9.43
CA GLY A 49 -0.44 18.68 -10.12
C GLY A 49 0.05 17.51 -10.96
N TRP A 50 -0.21 16.26 -10.53
CA TRP A 50 0.03 15.06 -11.32
C TRP A 50 -0.94 14.96 -12.49
N GLY A 51 -2.24 15.18 -12.26
CA GLY A 51 -3.30 15.12 -13.28
C GLY A 51 -3.09 16.08 -14.46
N LEU A 52 -2.61 17.30 -14.17
CA LEU A 52 -2.26 18.30 -15.19
C LEU A 52 -1.15 17.83 -16.16
N LYS A 53 -0.36 16.81 -15.79
CA LYS A 53 0.78 16.32 -16.58
C LYS A 53 0.46 15.09 -17.42
N GLN A 54 -0.70 14.45 -17.22
CA GLN A 54 -1.03 13.17 -17.88
C GLN A 54 -1.57 13.33 -19.31
N GLY A 55 -2.18 14.47 -19.62
CA GLY A 55 -2.94 14.67 -20.84
C GLY A 55 -4.34 14.02 -20.80
N GLY A 56 -5.13 14.23 -21.85
CA GLY A 56 -6.48 13.67 -21.97
C GLY A 56 -7.40 14.03 -20.80
N PHE A 57 -8.30 13.09 -20.47
CA PHE A 57 -9.35 13.25 -19.47
C PHE A 57 -8.81 13.59 -18.06
N TYR A 58 -7.62 13.10 -17.67
CA TYR A 58 -7.01 13.46 -16.38
C TYR A 58 -6.64 14.93 -16.26
N THR A 59 -6.14 15.52 -17.35
CA THR A 59 -5.88 16.96 -17.38
C THR A 59 -7.18 17.77 -17.37
N ASP A 60 -8.24 17.27 -18.00
CA ASP A 60 -9.55 17.92 -18.00
C ASP A 60 -10.20 17.91 -16.61
N TYR A 61 -10.16 16.79 -15.87
CA TYR A 61 -10.63 16.74 -14.48
C TYR A 61 -9.82 17.67 -13.57
N ALA A 62 -8.48 17.63 -13.67
CA ALA A 62 -7.62 18.49 -12.85
C ALA A 62 -7.90 19.98 -13.10
N ARG A 63 -8.06 20.39 -14.37
CA ARG A 63 -8.43 21.78 -14.71
C ARG A 63 -9.82 22.14 -14.20
N ALA A 64 -10.81 21.28 -14.38
CA ALA A 64 -12.16 21.54 -13.89
C ALA A 64 -12.19 21.78 -12.37
N LEU A 65 -11.41 21.01 -11.61
CA LEU A 65 -11.25 21.18 -10.16
C LEU A 65 -10.54 22.50 -9.84
N ILE A 66 -9.41 22.80 -10.47
CA ILE A 66 -8.65 24.04 -10.22
C ILE A 66 -9.46 25.28 -10.57
N ASP A 67 -10.17 25.26 -11.70
CA ASP A 67 -10.99 26.39 -12.18
C ASP A 67 -12.25 26.61 -11.32
N SER A 68 -12.64 25.62 -10.51
CA SER A 68 -13.80 25.71 -9.61
C SER A 68 -13.53 26.44 -8.30
N GLY A 69 -12.26 26.74 -7.98
CA GLY A 69 -11.87 27.54 -6.81
C GLY A 69 -10.70 26.94 -6.03
N GLU A 70 -10.35 27.59 -4.93
CA GLU A 70 -9.33 27.09 -3.99
C GLU A 70 -9.76 25.74 -3.39
N ILE A 71 -8.79 24.87 -3.11
CA ILE A 71 -9.04 23.60 -2.40
C ILE A 71 -9.80 23.90 -1.10
N ASN A 72 -10.83 23.10 -0.82
CA ASN A 72 -11.78 23.26 0.29
C ASN A 72 -12.81 24.39 0.17
N SER A 73 -12.82 25.16 -0.91
CA SER A 73 -13.95 26.07 -1.18
C SER A 73 -15.21 25.28 -1.54
N ASP A 74 -16.38 25.88 -1.32
CA ASP A 74 -17.67 25.28 -1.69
C ASP A 74 -17.70 24.89 -3.17
N GLY A 75 -17.09 25.72 -4.04
CA GLY A 75 -16.99 25.46 -5.47
C GLY A 75 -16.14 24.23 -5.79
N PHE A 76 -14.99 24.09 -5.13
CA PHE A 76 -14.11 22.93 -5.26
C PHE A 76 -14.78 21.63 -4.77
N ILE A 77 -15.40 21.67 -3.59
CA ILE A 77 -16.10 20.52 -3.01
C ILE A 77 -17.24 20.07 -3.91
N ALA A 78 -18.07 21.00 -4.38
CA ALA A 78 -19.17 20.70 -5.29
C ALA A 78 -18.67 20.11 -6.61
N LYS A 79 -17.57 20.64 -7.16
CA LYS A 79 -17.00 20.11 -8.41
C LYS A 79 -16.42 18.71 -8.23
N TRP A 80 -15.75 18.42 -7.11
CA TRP A 80 -15.27 17.07 -6.81
C TRP A 80 -16.42 16.05 -6.78
N GLN A 81 -17.48 16.38 -6.05
CA GLN A 81 -18.67 15.53 -5.95
C GLN A 81 -19.37 15.36 -7.30
N GLU A 82 -19.45 16.43 -8.09
CA GLU A 82 -20.01 16.40 -9.45
C GLU A 82 -19.24 15.44 -10.35
N LEU A 83 -17.91 15.52 -10.38
CA LEU A 83 -17.07 14.63 -11.19
C LEU A 83 -17.22 13.16 -10.76
N GLY A 84 -17.16 12.89 -9.45
CA GLY A 84 -17.34 11.53 -8.92
C GLY A 84 -18.76 10.98 -9.09
N THR A 85 -19.76 11.83 -9.32
CA THR A 85 -21.15 11.40 -9.57
C THR A 85 -21.42 11.22 -11.07
N LEU A 86 -20.98 12.17 -11.91
CA LEU A 86 -21.27 12.17 -13.34
C LEU A 86 -20.39 11.18 -14.12
N ASP A 87 -19.13 11.04 -13.72
CA ASP A 87 -18.16 10.14 -14.35
C ASP A 87 -17.38 9.38 -13.26
N ALA A 88 -18.13 8.62 -12.46
CA ALA A 88 -17.59 7.85 -11.34
C ALA A 88 -16.42 6.96 -11.78
N VAL A 89 -16.57 6.24 -12.89
CA VAL A 89 -15.56 5.30 -13.40
C VAL A 89 -14.29 6.04 -13.86
N GLY A 90 -14.43 7.11 -14.65
CA GLY A 90 -13.28 7.86 -15.13
C GLY A 90 -12.52 8.59 -14.01
N PHE A 91 -13.26 9.14 -13.04
CA PHE A 91 -12.67 9.86 -11.92
C PHE A 91 -12.06 8.93 -10.87
N GLU A 92 -12.70 7.79 -10.56
CA GLU A 92 -12.10 6.72 -9.76
C GLU A 92 -10.80 6.24 -10.39
N LYS A 93 -10.79 5.99 -11.71
CA LYS A 93 -9.58 5.57 -12.42
C LYS A 93 -8.44 6.58 -12.26
N MET A 94 -8.74 7.88 -12.33
CA MET A 94 -7.74 8.92 -12.09
C MET A 94 -7.16 8.85 -10.68
N GLN A 95 -8.02 8.67 -9.68
CA GLN A 95 -7.60 8.54 -8.28
C GLN A 95 -6.73 7.30 -8.08
N HIS A 96 -7.17 6.15 -8.61
CA HIS A 96 -6.43 4.89 -8.53
C HIS A 96 -5.05 4.98 -9.23
N ASP A 97 -5.00 5.49 -10.46
CA ASP A 97 -3.74 5.65 -11.19
C ASP A 97 -2.78 6.61 -10.48
N TYR A 98 -3.29 7.66 -9.83
CA TYR A 98 -2.46 8.54 -9.02
C TYR A 98 -1.87 7.82 -7.81
N ILE A 99 -2.66 7.01 -7.10
CA ILE A 99 -2.15 6.22 -5.95
C ILE A 99 -1.10 5.22 -6.41
N LYS A 100 -1.32 4.56 -7.54
CA LYS A 100 -0.29 3.72 -8.16
C LYS A 100 1.00 4.49 -8.36
N HIS A 101 0.92 5.67 -8.98
CA HIS A 101 2.08 6.50 -9.26
C HIS A 101 2.81 6.98 -8.00
N ALA A 102 2.06 7.53 -7.03
CA ALA A 102 2.63 8.19 -5.87
C ALA A 102 3.07 7.22 -4.76
N TYR A 103 2.45 6.04 -4.69
CA TYR A 103 2.68 5.06 -3.63
C TYR A 103 3.34 3.80 -4.15
N TYR A 104 2.64 3.03 -4.99
CA TYR A 104 3.12 1.72 -5.41
C TYR A 104 4.41 1.80 -6.26
N ASP A 105 4.44 2.66 -7.28
CA ASP A 105 5.59 2.79 -8.17
C ASP A 105 6.83 3.31 -7.41
N VAL A 106 6.62 4.26 -6.49
CA VAL A 106 7.70 4.78 -5.62
C VAL A 106 8.19 3.71 -4.65
N ALA A 107 7.29 2.92 -4.08
CA ALA A 107 7.65 1.80 -3.21
C ALA A 107 8.47 0.74 -3.97
N CYS A 108 8.07 0.41 -5.21
CA CYS A 108 8.81 -0.52 -6.05
C CYS A 108 10.22 -0.01 -6.39
N GLU A 109 10.37 1.28 -6.71
CA GLU A 109 11.70 1.85 -6.99
C GLU A 109 12.59 1.85 -5.74
N ARG A 110 12.04 2.16 -4.56
CA ARG A 110 12.76 2.06 -3.28
C ARG A 110 13.23 0.65 -2.97
N LEU A 111 12.32 -0.32 -3.10
CA LEU A 111 12.66 -1.74 -2.92
C LEU A 111 13.75 -2.17 -3.90
N LYS A 112 13.69 -1.73 -5.16
CA LYS A 112 14.71 -1.99 -6.18
C LYS A 112 16.06 -1.36 -5.85
N MET A 113 16.09 -0.15 -5.28
CA MET A 113 17.33 0.47 -4.78
C MET A 113 17.94 -0.33 -3.61
N SER A 114 17.08 -0.98 -2.81
CA SER A 114 17.44 -1.98 -1.80
C SER A 114 17.66 -3.40 -2.37
N LEU A 115 17.91 -3.49 -3.68
CA LEU A 115 18.17 -4.70 -4.46
C LEU A 115 16.99 -5.70 -4.53
N PHE A 116 15.78 -5.32 -4.11
CA PHE A 116 14.58 -6.14 -4.20
C PHE A 116 13.82 -5.93 -5.52
N ASN A 117 13.81 -6.93 -6.40
CA ASN A 117 13.22 -6.81 -7.74
C ASN A 117 11.76 -7.27 -7.79
N VAL A 118 10.84 -6.34 -7.48
CA VAL A 118 9.38 -6.58 -7.45
C VAL A 118 8.82 -7.24 -8.71
N GLU A 119 9.39 -6.96 -9.89
CA GLU A 119 8.82 -7.47 -11.15
C GLU A 119 8.93 -8.98 -11.33
N LYS A 120 9.81 -9.65 -10.57
CA LYS A 120 9.96 -11.10 -10.59
C LYS A 120 9.01 -11.82 -9.63
N HIS A 121 8.24 -11.08 -8.86
CA HIS A 121 7.37 -11.65 -7.83
C HIS A 121 5.91 -11.72 -8.29
N SER A 122 5.13 -12.55 -7.59
CA SER A 122 3.70 -12.78 -7.82
C SER A 122 2.88 -11.50 -7.83
N ASN A 123 1.74 -11.54 -8.52
CA ASN A 123 0.80 -10.43 -8.52
C ASN A 123 0.26 -10.18 -7.10
N VAL A 124 0.07 -11.23 -6.30
CA VAL A 124 -0.32 -11.07 -4.90
C VAL A 124 0.73 -10.30 -4.09
N LEU A 125 2.03 -10.57 -4.25
CA LEU A 125 3.05 -9.80 -3.54
C LEU A 125 3.06 -8.32 -4.00
N LYS A 126 2.76 -8.05 -5.27
CA LYS A 126 2.55 -6.67 -5.76
C LYS A 126 1.35 -6.01 -5.08
N ASP A 127 0.24 -6.71 -4.89
CA ASP A 127 -0.91 -6.24 -4.11
C ASP A 127 -0.57 -5.97 -2.63
N VAL A 128 0.25 -6.82 -2.02
CA VAL A 128 0.72 -6.59 -0.65
C VAL A 128 1.58 -5.33 -0.57
N ILE A 129 2.50 -5.12 -1.53
CA ILE A 129 3.30 -3.89 -1.62
C ILE A 129 2.40 -2.66 -1.73
N TRP A 130 1.37 -2.69 -2.57
CA TRP A 130 0.38 -1.63 -2.67
C TRP A 130 -0.26 -1.33 -1.30
N SER A 131 -0.83 -2.35 -0.67
CA SER A 131 -1.50 -2.22 0.63
C SER A 131 -0.58 -1.63 1.70
N ARG A 132 0.68 -2.08 1.76
CA ARG A 132 1.67 -1.56 2.73
C ARG A 132 2.09 -0.13 2.42
N ALA A 133 2.33 0.19 1.16
CA ALA A 133 2.71 1.54 0.74
C ALA A 133 1.60 2.57 1.05
N VAL A 134 0.33 2.21 0.83
CA VAL A 134 -0.82 3.06 1.17
C VAL A 134 -1.00 3.17 2.69
N GLN A 135 -0.86 2.07 3.43
CA GLN A 135 -1.10 2.05 4.89
C GLN A 135 -0.02 2.79 5.70
N TYR A 136 1.26 2.63 5.33
CA TYR A 136 2.40 3.13 6.12
C TYR A 136 3.17 4.25 5.43
N GLY A 137 2.84 4.55 4.17
CA GLY A 137 3.60 5.46 3.34
C GLY A 137 4.84 4.80 2.73
N VAL A 138 5.31 5.37 1.62
CA VAL A 138 6.45 4.84 0.84
C VAL A 138 7.77 4.88 1.58
N GLY A 139 7.92 5.73 2.60
CA GLY A 139 9.17 5.90 3.34
C GLY A 139 9.53 4.70 4.23
N GLU A 140 8.52 3.95 4.66
CA GLU A 140 8.71 2.82 5.59
C GLU A 140 8.79 1.47 4.90
N ILE A 141 8.59 1.41 3.57
CA ILE A 141 8.53 0.13 2.85
C ILE A 141 9.84 -0.65 2.95
N GLU A 142 10.99 0.04 2.90
CA GLU A 142 12.32 -0.58 2.95
C GLU A 142 12.59 -1.20 4.33
N ASN A 143 12.28 -0.45 5.40
CA ASN A 143 12.40 -0.93 6.78
C ASN A 143 11.47 -2.12 7.03
N MET A 144 10.23 -2.04 6.56
CA MET A 144 9.25 -3.12 6.72
C MET A 144 9.70 -4.40 6.03
N PHE A 145 10.19 -4.30 4.79
CA PHE A 145 10.67 -5.45 4.05
C PHE A 145 11.94 -6.02 4.68
N HIS A 146 12.84 -5.17 5.19
CA HIS A 146 14.00 -5.62 5.95
C HIS A 146 13.58 -6.44 7.18
N ASP A 147 12.71 -5.89 8.03
CA ASP A 147 12.22 -6.58 9.23
C ASP A 147 11.48 -7.89 8.90
N ALA A 148 10.69 -7.89 7.83
CA ALA A 148 10.01 -9.10 7.36
C ALA A 148 10.99 -10.18 6.87
N LEU A 149 12.06 -9.80 6.16
CA LEU A 149 13.09 -10.74 5.73
C LEU A 149 13.85 -11.33 6.93
N VAL A 150 14.15 -10.51 7.94
CA VAL A 150 14.77 -10.95 9.20
C VAL A 150 13.86 -11.95 9.92
N ASP A 151 12.56 -11.66 10.04
CA ASP A 151 11.59 -12.56 10.66
C ASP A 151 11.44 -13.89 9.89
N MET A 152 11.39 -13.81 8.56
CA MET A 152 11.35 -14.98 7.68
C MET A 152 12.59 -15.87 7.85
N GLU A 153 13.78 -15.26 7.91
CA GLU A 153 15.03 -15.95 8.17
C GLU A 153 15.00 -16.67 9.52
N LYS A 154 14.54 -16.01 10.59
CA LYS A 154 14.43 -16.63 11.93
C LYS A 154 13.52 -17.87 11.91
N LYS A 155 12.35 -17.77 11.26
CA LYS A 155 11.40 -18.88 11.12
C LYS A 155 11.99 -20.05 10.34
N LEU A 156 12.70 -19.79 9.25
CA LEU A 156 13.37 -20.82 8.46
C LEU A 156 14.43 -21.56 9.28
N ASN A 157 15.27 -20.82 10.01
CA ASN A 157 16.32 -21.40 10.83
C ASN A 157 15.78 -22.24 11.99
N GLN A 158 14.68 -21.80 12.60
CA GLN A 158 13.98 -22.59 13.61
C GLN A 158 13.46 -23.91 13.04
N TYR A 159 12.87 -23.88 11.83
CA TYR A 159 12.39 -25.09 11.15
C TYR A 159 13.52 -26.07 10.82
N LEU A 160 14.68 -25.55 10.42
CA LEU A 160 15.87 -26.36 10.10
C LEU A 160 16.61 -26.90 11.33
N GLY A 161 16.20 -26.50 12.55
CA GLY A 161 16.85 -26.91 13.80
C GLY A 161 18.23 -26.27 14.01
N ALA A 162 18.45 -25.06 13.49
CA ALA A 162 19.68 -24.31 13.73
C ALA A 162 19.86 -23.98 15.22
N ASN A 163 21.11 -23.89 15.67
CA ASN A 163 21.40 -23.44 17.03
C ASN A 163 21.07 -21.94 17.14
N MET A 164 20.07 -21.63 17.96
CA MET A 164 19.66 -20.26 18.29
C MET A 164 20.20 -19.87 19.68
N ASP A 165 20.43 -18.58 19.89
CA ASP A 165 20.75 -18.04 21.21
C ASP A 165 19.49 -17.92 22.09
N SER A 166 19.63 -17.41 23.31
CA SER A 166 18.52 -17.26 24.25
C SER A 166 17.45 -16.27 23.82
N ASN A 167 17.72 -15.41 22.84
CA ASN A 167 16.78 -14.45 22.28
C ASN A 167 16.09 -14.97 21.02
N GLY A 168 16.44 -16.18 20.56
CA GLY A 168 15.93 -16.77 19.33
C GLY A 168 16.64 -16.26 18.07
N ASP A 169 17.82 -15.65 18.22
CA ASP A 169 18.65 -15.21 17.11
C ASP A 169 19.65 -16.32 16.73
N LEU A 170 20.02 -16.39 15.44
CA LEU A 170 21.02 -17.34 14.96
C LEU A 170 22.36 -17.15 15.69
N VAL A 171 22.98 -18.26 16.13
CA VAL A 171 24.37 -18.23 16.66
C VAL A 171 25.39 -18.18 15.50
N THR A 172 25.17 -17.28 14.55
CA THR A 172 26.12 -16.96 13.46
C THR A 172 26.40 -15.47 13.46
N LYS A 173 27.68 -15.11 13.38
CA LYS A 173 28.18 -13.72 13.55
C LYS A 173 28.04 -12.84 12.30
N ASP A 174 27.57 -13.38 11.19
CA ASP A 174 27.50 -12.66 9.93
C ASP A 174 26.14 -12.00 9.79
N THR A 175 26.14 -10.67 9.91
CA THR A 175 24.98 -9.76 9.79
C THR A 175 24.57 -9.51 8.34
N ASP A 176 25.08 -10.29 7.39
CA ASP A 176 24.64 -10.24 5.99
C ASP A 176 23.32 -11.00 5.89
N HIS A 177 22.24 -10.38 6.36
CA HIS A 177 20.89 -10.87 6.17
C HIS A 177 20.69 -11.20 4.70
N PHE A 178 20.33 -12.45 4.42
CA PHE A 178 20.23 -12.93 3.04
C PHE A 178 19.18 -12.12 2.29
N ASN A 179 19.64 -11.20 1.44
CA ASN A 179 18.78 -10.57 0.45
C ASN A 179 18.50 -11.58 -0.66
N LEU A 180 17.53 -12.46 -0.42
CA LEU A 180 17.06 -13.48 -1.35
C LEU A 180 16.09 -12.91 -2.40
N SER A 181 16.08 -11.61 -2.63
CA SER A 181 15.25 -10.97 -3.68
C SER A 181 15.48 -11.47 -5.10
N TYR A 182 16.56 -12.22 -5.35
CA TYR A 182 16.79 -12.89 -6.62
C TYR A 182 16.11 -14.26 -6.73
N VAL A 183 15.56 -14.78 -5.62
CA VAL A 183 14.80 -16.02 -5.56
C VAL A 183 13.42 -15.76 -6.14
N ASP A 184 13.27 -16.14 -7.40
CA ASP A 184 12.00 -16.21 -8.12
C ASP A 184 11.36 -17.58 -7.80
N ASP A 185 10.82 -17.71 -6.60
CA ASP A 185 10.15 -18.92 -6.12
C ASP A 185 8.84 -18.55 -5.41
N LYS A 186 7.74 -19.22 -5.76
CA LYS A 186 6.42 -18.92 -5.20
C LYS A 186 6.33 -19.25 -3.71
N ARG A 187 7.14 -20.19 -3.21
CA ARG A 187 7.27 -20.46 -1.78
C ARG A 187 7.97 -19.31 -1.07
N TYR A 188 8.95 -18.68 -1.71
CA TYR A 188 9.58 -17.47 -1.19
C TYR A 188 8.55 -16.34 -1.02
N ASP A 189 7.70 -16.11 -2.03
CA ASP A 189 6.62 -15.11 -1.95
C ASP A 189 5.63 -15.42 -0.82
N TYR A 190 5.28 -16.71 -0.64
CA TYR A 190 4.41 -17.13 0.46
C TYR A 190 5.01 -16.76 1.82
N ASP A 191 6.27 -17.12 2.04
CA ASP A 191 6.95 -16.91 3.32
C ASP A 191 7.18 -15.40 3.56
N LEU A 192 7.53 -14.64 2.53
CA LEU A 192 7.69 -13.19 2.60
C LEU A 192 6.37 -12.48 2.89
N ILE A 193 5.28 -12.81 2.19
CA ILE A 193 3.94 -12.25 2.47
C ILE A 193 3.55 -12.52 3.91
N ALA A 194 3.71 -13.77 4.37
CA ALA A 194 3.37 -14.15 5.73
C ALA A 194 4.16 -13.32 6.76
N SER A 195 5.46 -13.11 6.53
CA SER A 195 6.32 -12.31 7.40
C SER A 195 6.05 -10.81 7.32
N ILE A 196 5.70 -10.24 6.16
CA ILE A 196 5.30 -8.82 6.05
C ILE A 196 4.11 -8.53 6.97
N TYR A 197 3.07 -9.38 6.94
CA TYR A 197 1.91 -9.18 7.80
C TYR A 197 2.23 -9.41 9.28
N ASP A 198 3.09 -10.39 9.62
CA ASP A 198 3.51 -10.59 11.01
C ASP A 198 4.33 -9.40 11.53
N THR A 199 5.21 -8.84 10.70
CA THR A 199 5.92 -7.58 10.97
C THR A 199 4.95 -6.45 11.23
N CYS A 200 3.94 -6.23 10.36
CA CYS A 200 2.92 -5.20 10.55
C CYS A 200 2.14 -5.36 11.87
N MET A 201 1.89 -6.60 12.28
CA MET A 201 1.20 -6.92 13.54
C MET A 201 2.11 -6.90 14.76
N SER A 202 3.43 -6.73 14.61
CA SER A 202 4.35 -6.65 15.73
C SER A 202 4.11 -5.40 16.60
N PRO A 203 4.51 -5.40 17.89
CA PRO A 203 4.42 -4.22 18.73
C PRO A 203 5.26 -3.03 18.23
N VAL A 204 6.31 -3.28 17.43
CA VAL A 204 7.17 -2.24 16.85
C VAL A 204 6.39 -1.44 15.81
N TRP A 205 5.70 -2.14 14.90
CA TRP A 205 4.98 -1.53 13.77
C TRP A 205 3.54 -1.14 14.10
N ASN A 206 2.97 -1.69 15.17
CA ASN A 206 1.61 -1.39 15.57
C ASN A 206 1.48 -1.33 17.10
N SER A 207 1.68 -0.14 17.64
CA SER A 207 1.61 0.17 19.09
C SER A 207 0.49 1.18 19.43
N SER A 208 -0.36 1.53 18.47
CA SER A 208 -1.40 2.53 18.65
C SER A 208 -2.61 2.01 19.43
N VAL A 209 -3.50 2.91 19.84
CA VAL A 209 -4.80 2.54 20.45
C VAL A 209 -5.72 1.77 19.49
N LEU A 210 -5.47 1.84 18.17
CA LEU A 210 -6.19 1.10 17.14
C LEU A 210 -5.55 -0.27 16.85
N ARG A 211 -4.60 -0.70 17.69
CA ARG A 211 -3.80 -1.90 17.44
C ARG A 211 -4.65 -3.13 17.13
N ASP A 212 -5.67 -3.39 17.94
CA ASP A 212 -6.46 -4.61 17.81
C ASP A 212 -7.28 -4.64 16.52
N SER A 213 -7.89 -3.50 16.14
CA SER A 213 -8.64 -3.42 14.88
C SER A 213 -7.72 -3.51 13.66
N LEU A 214 -6.55 -2.87 13.70
CA LEU A 214 -5.54 -2.98 12.65
C LEU A 214 -5.00 -4.40 12.52
N ASN A 215 -4.74 -5.09 13.63
CA ASN A 215 -4.29 -6.48 13.60
C ASN A 215 -5.35 -7.41 13.02
N ASN A 216 -6.63 -7.21 13.34
CA ASN A 216 -7.71 -7.99 12.74
C ASN A 216 -7.75 -7.79 11.22
N ARG A 217 -7.64 -6.54 10.76
CA ARG A 217 -7.51 -6.24 9.32
C ARG A 217 -6.30 -6.92 8.69
N PHE A 218 -5.13 -6.81 9.31
CA PHE A 218 -3.90 -7.41 8.78
C PHE A 218 -3.95 -8.94 8.76
N ALA A 219 -4.60 -9.57 9.74
CA ALA A 219 -4.83 -11.01 9.75
C ALA A 219 -5.77 -11.45 8.61
N ASP A 220 -6.84 -10.69 8.36
CA ASP A 220 -7.78 -10.95 7.26
C ASP A 220 -7.10 -10.76 5.89
N GLU A 221 -6.40 -9.65 5.69
CA GLU A 221 -5.62 -9.40 4.48
C GLU A 221 -4.55 -10.48 4.26
N LYS A 222 -3.83 -10.90 5.31
CA LYS A 222 -2.86 -12.00 5.25
C LYS A 222 -3.51 -13.27 4.76
N PHE A 223 -4.65 -13.65 5.34
CA PHE A 223 -5.37 -14.85 4.94
C PHE A 223 -5.80 -14.79 3.47
N LYS A 224 -6.36 -13.66 3.03
CA LYS A 224 -6.77 -13.43 1.64
C LYS A 224 -5.59 -13.50 0.68
N ALA A 225 -4.49 -12.81 0.99
CA ALA A 225 -3.28 -12.81 0.18
C ALA A 225 -2.72 -14.22 0.01
N LEU A 226 -2.54 -14.97 1.09
CA LEU A 226 -2.01 -16.34 1.00
C LEU A 226 -2.93 -17.26 0.20
N LYS A 227 -4.26 -17.10 0.32
CA LYS A 227 -5.22 -17.84 -0.50
C LYS A 227 -5.12 -17.47 -1.98
N MET A 228 -5.09 -16.18 -2.30
CA MET A 228 -4.93 -15.70 -3.68
C MET A 228 -3.62 -16.20 -4.28
N LEU A 229 -2.54 -16.26 -3.50
CA LEU A 229 -1.25 -16.75 -3.97
C LEU A 229 -1.33 -18.24 -4.32
N MET A 230 -2.02 -19.04 -3.48
CA MET A 230 -2.23 -20.46 -3.78
C MET A 230 -3.03 -20.63 -5.09
N GLU A 231 -4.07 -19.83 -5.32
CA GLU A 231 -4.84 -19.85 -6.56
C GLU A 231 -4.01 -19.40 -7.78
N GLU A 232 -3.16 -18.37 -7.62
CA GLU A 232 -2.21 -17.92 -8.65
C GLU A 232 -1.18 -19.01 -8.98
N VAL A 233 -0.75 -19.80 -7.99
CA VAL A 233 0.15 -20.94 -8.18
C VAL A 233 -0.53 -22.07 -8.96
N GLU A 234 -1.77 -22.41 -8.61
CA GLU A 234 -2.53 -23.51 -9.23
C GLU A 234 -2.98 -23.20 -10.67
N GLY A 235 -3.17 -21.91 -11.00
CA GLY A 235 -3.58 -21.45 -12.33
C GLY A 235 -2.45 -21.11 -13.30
N ALA A 236 -1.19 -21.16 -12.87
CA ALA A 236 0.01 -20.78 -13.65
C ALA A 236 0.71 -21.95 -14.36
#